data_AF-A0A2D9RTV4-F1
#
_entry.id   AF-A0A2D9RTV4-F1
#
_cell.length_a   1.000
_cell.length_b   1.000
_cell.length_c   1.000
_cell.angle_alpha   90.00
_cell.angle_beta   90.00
_cell.angle_gamma   90.00
#
_symmetry.space_group_name_H-M   'P 1'
#
loop_
_entity.id
_entity.type
_entity.pdbx_description
1 polymer ?
#
loop_
_entity_poly.entity_id
_entity_poly.type
_entity_poly.pdbx_seq_one_letter_code
_entity_poly.pdbx_strand_id
1 'polypeptide(L)'
;MKKLILLLFIPLFFACSDGEEIISEPNYSIEGKWLIEGTVPEGNTMYLYEDGVRYTYYCIEGDCNALYNSYEANDGNHLPTTNPYAFEDNILTVDLHFGNELITPVTFECDGGEAYFEMPEYSLYRLNSNCQ
;
A
#
# COMPACT_ATOMS: atom_id res chain seq x y z
N MET A 1 27.90 -7.61 74.12
CA MET A 1 26.72 -6.98 73.45
C MET A 1 27.24 -5.98 72.43
N LYS A 2 26.57 -5.91 71.26
CA LYS A 2 26.87 -5.08 70.08
C LYS A 2 27.96 -5.61 69.13
N LYS A 3 27.79 -5.61 67.81
CA LYS A 3 26.65 -5.78 66.90
C LYS A 3 27.37 -6.05 65.56
N LEU A 4 27.16 -7.23 64.97
CA LEU A 4 27.76 -7.61 63.68
C LEU A 4 26.96 -6.95 62.55
N ILE A 5 27.60 -6.08 61.76
CA ILE A 5 27.07 -5.60 60.47
C ILE A 5 28.21 -5.68 59.47
N LEU A 6 28.16 -6.66 58.57
CA LEU A 6 28.95 -6.70 57.36
C LEU A 6 27.96 -6.63 56.19
N LEU A 7 28.00 -5.52 55.45
CA LEU A 7 27.09 -5.23 54.34
C LEU A 7 27.28 -6.25 53.21
N LEU A 8 26.18 -6.87 52.79
CA LEU A 8 26.05 -7.62 51.56
C LEU A 8 26.07 -6.65 50.38
N PHE A 9 27.11 -6.69 49.57
CA PHE A 9 27.13 -6.11 48.23
C PHE A 9 26.32 -7.02 47.30
N ILE A 10 25.15 -6.56 46.87
CA ILE A 10 24.37 -7.20 45.81
C ILE A 10 24.69 -6.46 44.51
N PRO A 11 25.32 -7.10 43.51
CA PRO A 11 25.42 -6.50 42.19
C PRO A 11 24.01 -6.47 41.59
N LEU A 12 23.49 -5.26 41.30
CA LEU A 12 22.38 -5.12 40.38
C LEU A 12 22.89 -5.54 39.00
N PHE A 13 22.62 -6.80 38.63
CA PHE A 13 22.58 -7.18 37.23
C PHE A 13 21.45 -6.37 36.61
N PHE A 14 21.79 -5.30 35.91
CA PHE A 14 20.93 -4.69 34.91
C PHE A 14 20.68 -5.76 33.85
N ALA A 15 19.61 -6.53 34.02
CA ALA A 15 19.03 -7.29 32.94
C ALA A 15 18.44 -6.26 31.97
N CYS A 16 19.23 -5.87 30.99
CA CYS A 16 18.67 -5.32 29.76
C CYS A 16 17.89 -6.48 29.15
N SER A 17 16.58 -6.46 29.36
CA SER A 17 15.68 -7.24 28.52
C SER A 17 15.73 -6.55 27.18
N ASP A 18 16.63 -6.99 26.31
CA ASP A 18 16.49 -6.77 24.87
C ASP A 18 15.23 -7.54 24.48
N GLY A 19 14.07 -6.94 24.76
CA GLY A 19 12.84 -7.34 24.13
C GLY A 19 13.06 -7.05 22.66
N GLU A 20 13.19 -8.10 21.87
CA GLU A 20 13.09 -7.98 20.42
C GLU A 20 11.77 -7.26 20.16
N GLU A 21 11.83 -5.96 19.81
CA GLU A 21 10.70 -5.30 19.20
C GLU A 21 10.46 -6.07 17.91
N ILE A 22 9.42 -6.90 17.90
CA ILE A 22 8.89 -7.47 16.68
C ILE A 22 8.38 -6.25 15.91
N ILE A 23 9.21 -5.72 15.02
CA ILE A 23 8.80 -4.70 14.06
C ILE A 23 7.81 -5.43 13.16
N SER A 24 6.52 -5.32 13.45
CA SER A 24 5.51 -5.76 12.50
C SER A 24 5.70 -4.89 11.27
N GLU A 25 5.95 -5.52 10.12
CA GLU A 25 5.89 -4.78 8.87
C GLU A 25 4.53 -4.05 8.80
N PRO A 26 4.52 -2.77 8.43
CA PRO A 26 3.28 -2.04 8.26
C PRO A 26 2.37 -2.80 7.30
N ASN A 27 1.14 -3.08 7.74
CA ASN A 27 0.14 -3.74 6.93
C ASN A 27 -0.54 -2.68 6.05
N TYR A 28 -0.01 -2.49 4.85
CA TYR A 28 -0.57 -1.58 3.86
C TYR A 28 -1.74 -2.23 3.12
N SER A 29 -2.71 -1.40 2.75
CA SER A 29 -3.87 -1.81 1.96
C SER A 29 -3.74 -1.31 0.53
N ILE A 30 -4.24 -2.10 -0.43
CA ILE A 30 -4.37 -1.68 -1.82
C ILE A 30 -5.46 -0.62 -2.02
N GLU A 31 -6.39 -0.47 -1.07
CA GLU A 31 -7.49 0.52 -1.09
C GLU A 31 -6.96 1.94 -1.34
N GLY A 32 -7.50 2.63 -2.35
CA GLY A 32 -7.14 4.00 -2.68
C GLY A 32 -6.87 4.25 -4.16
N LYS A 33 -6.37 5.44 -4.45
CA LYS A 33 -6.10 5.95 -5.80
C LYS A 33 -4.63 5.77 -6.15
N TRP A 34 -4.37 5.24 -7.34
CA TRP A 34 -3.05 4.85 -7.81
C TRP A 34 -2.86 5.25 -9.26
N LEU A 35 -1.69 5.77 -9.59
CA LEU A 35 -1.28 6.17 -10.93
C LEU A 35 -0.32 5.14 -11.53
N ILE A 36 -0.49 4.88 -12.82
CA ILE A 36 0.47 4.10 -13.61
C ILE A 36 1.54 5.06 -14.16
N GLU A 37 2.82 4.72 -14.02
CA GLU A 37 3.91 5.48 -14.65
C GLU A 37 3.90 5.39 -16.20
N GLY A 38 4.26 6.50 -16.86
CA GLY A 38 4.85 6.48 -18.21
C GLY A 38 3.95 6.60 -19.44
N THR A 39 2.63 6.75 -19.32
CA THR A 39 1.77 7.04 -20.50
C THR A 39 1.62 8.54 -20.70
N VAL A 40 1.64 9.06 -21.93
CA VAL A 40 1.56 10.51 -22.22
C VAL A 40 0.10 10.96 -22.37
N PRO A 41 -0.35 12.03 -21.67
CA PRO A 41 0.38 12.78 -20.64
C PRO A 41 0.59 11.93 -19.37
N GLU A 42 1.74 12.10 -18.71
CA GLU A 42 2.17 11.29 -17.56
C GLU A 42 1.05 11.07 -16.55
N GLY A 43 0.81 9.81 -16.17
CA GLY A 43 -0.27 9.46 -15.26
C GLY A 43 -1.66 9.57 -15.87
N ASN A 44 -1.84 9.48 -17.20
CA ASN A 44 -3.18 9.53 -17.83
C ASN A 44 -4.13 8.40 -17.40
N THR A 45 -3.65 7.43 -16.62
CA THR A 45 -4.43 6.31 -16.11
C THR A 45 -4.33 6.26 -14.60
N MET A 46 -5.49 6.28 -13.95
CA MET A 46 -5.62 6.07 -12.51
C MET A 46 -6.49 4.84 -12.24
N TYR A 47 -6.03 3.99 -11.32
CA TYR A 47 -6.86 2.97 -10.68
C TYR A 47 -7.38 3.48 -9.33
N LEU A 48 -8.66 3.25 -9.05
CA LEU A 48 -9.24 3.37 -7.73
C LEU A 48 -9.66 1.97 -7.28
N TYR A 49 -9.04 1.48 -6.21
CA TYR A 49 -9.45 0.27 -5.50
C TYR A 49 -10.34 0.70 -4.33
N GLU A 50 -11.62 0.33 -4.38
CA GLU A 50 -12.59 0.62 -3.33
C GLU A 50 -13.57 -0.55 -3.16
N ASP A 51 -13.70 -1.06 -1.93
CA ASP A 51 -14.70 -2.07 -1.54
C ASP A 51 -14.74 -3.32 -2.46
N GLY A 52 -13.57 -3.80 -2.88
CA GLY A 52 -13.45 -4.98 -3.75
C GLY A 52 -13.76 -4.72 -5.23
N VAL A 53 -13.85 -3.46 -5.65
CA VAL A 53 -14.00 -3.05 -7.05
C VAL A 53 -12.85 -2.12 -7.47
N ARG A 54 -12.15 -2.48 -8.54
CA ARG A 54 -11.16 -1.65 -9.20
C ARG A 54 -11.82 -0.88 -10.34
N TYR A 55 -11.83 0.43 -10.22
CA TYR A 55 -12.25 1.38 -11.24
C TYR A 55 -11.04 1.86 -12.02
N THR A 56 -11.23 2.14 -13.32
CA THR A 56 -10.20 2.71 -14.19
C THR A 56 -10.66 4.06 -14.71
N TYR A 57 -9.84 5.08 -14.54
CA TYR A 57 -10.09 6.44 -15.01
C TYR A 57 -9.00 6.86 -15.98
N TYR A 58 -9.40 7.54 -17.05
CA TYR A 58 -8.48 8.19 -17.96
C TYR A 58 -8.58 9.70 -17.85
N CYS A 59 -7.46 10.37 -18.07
CA CYS A 59 -7.41 11.81 -18.25
C CYS A 59 -6.62 12.14 -19.52
N ILE A 60 -7.24 12.85 -20.46
CA ILE A 60 -6.61 13.16 -21.76
C ILE A 60 -6.23 14.64 -21.84
N GLU A 61 -7.03 15.52 -21.22
CA GLU A 61 -6.86 16.97 -21.26
C GLU A 61 -7.20 17.59 -19.89
N GLY A 62 -6.61 18.75 -19.60
CA GLY A 62 -6.84 19.49 -18.36
C GLY A 62 -5.87 19.15 -17.22
N ASP A 63 -6.24 19.53 -16.00
CA ASP A 63 -5.48 19.21 -14.79
C ASP A 63 -5.90 17.82 -14.29
N CYS A 64 -5.18 16.79 -14.76
CA CYS A 64 -5.47 15.39 -14.39
C CYS A 64 -5.35 15.15 -12.89
N ASN A 65 -4.42 15.81 -12.21
CA ASN A 65 -4.27 15.65 -10.78
C ASN A 65 -5.50 16.19 -10.04
N ALA A 66 -5.99 17.38 -10.40
CA ALA A 66 -7.21 17.93 -9.81
C ALA A 66 -8.44 17.03 -10.10
N LEU A 67 -8.56 16.51 -11.33
CA LEU A 67 -9.64 15.60 -11.70
C LEU A 67 -9.60 14.30 -10.89
N TYR A 68 -8.44 13.64 -10.81
CA TYR A 68 -8.29 12.41 -10.03
C TYR A 68 -8.55 12.60 -8.54
N ASN A 69 -8.19 13.76 -7.98
CA ASN A 69 -8.56 14.10 -6.61
C ASN A 69 -10.09 14.18 -6.43
N SER A 70 -10.83 14.61 -7.45
CA SER A 70 -12.30 14.74 -7.41
C SER A 70 -13.10 13.47 -7.68
N TYR A 71 -12.52 12.47 -8.34
CA TYR A 71 -13.24 11.25 -8.71
C TYR A 71 -13.53 10.33 -7.52
N GLU A 72 -14.67 9.65 -7.55
CA GLU A 72 -15.15 8.75 -6.49
C GLU A 72 -15.68 7.45 -7.12
N ALA A 73 -15.74 6.36 -6.35
CA ALA A 73 -16.31 5.11 -6.86
C ALA A 73 -17.76 5.33 -7.35
N ASN A 74 -18.08 4.77 -8.52
CA ASN A 74 -19.39 4.89 -9.16
C ASN A 74 -19.84 6.34 -9.49
N ASP A 75 -18.91 7.29 -9.63
CA ASP A 75 -19.23 8.67 -10.01
C ASP A 75 -19.61 8.85 -11.50
N GLY A 76 -19.45 7.79 -12.31
CA GLY A 76 -19.73 7.80 -13.74
C GLY A 76 -18.61 8.36 -14.63
N ASN A 77 -17.47 8.77 -14.06
CA ASN A 77 -16.28 9.24 -14.79
C ASN A 77 -15.30 8.10 -15.13
N HIS A 78 -15.45 6.93 -14.50
CA HIS A 78 -14.68 5.73 -14.80
C HIS A 78 -15.11 5.08 -16.12
N LEU A 79 -14.27 4.19 -16.65
CA LEU A 79 -14.66 3.30 -17.74
C LEU A 79 -15.89 2.45 -17.35
N PRO A 80 -16.80 2.15 -18.30
CA PRO A 80 -18.00 1.35 -18.01
C PRO A 80 -17.69 -0.03 -17.40
N THR A 81 -16.58 -0.64 -17.80
CA THR A 81 -16.11 -1.90 -17.22
C THR A 81 -15.34 -1.64 -15.94
N THR A 82 -15.79 -2.22 -14.84
CA THR A 82 -15.08 -2.29 -13.56
C THR A 82 -14.59 -3.71 -13.33
N ASN A 83 -13.58 -3.89 -12.46
CA ASN A 83 -12.98 -5.19 -12.20
C ASN A 83 -13.10 -5.55 -10.72
N PRO A 84 -13.78 -6.64 -10.36
CA PRO A 84 -13.71 -7.17 -9.00
C PRO A 84 -12.25 -7.47 -8.60
N TYR A 85 -11.91 -7.23 -7.34
CA TYR A 85 -10.62 -7.65 -6.79
C TYR A 85 -10.74 -8.18 -5.35
N ALA A 86 -9.72 -8.93 -4.94
CA ALA A 86 -9.44 -9.29 -3.55
C ALA A 86 -7.96 -9.02 -3.26
N PHE A 87 -7.66 -8.61 -2.03
CA PHE A 87 -6.29 -8.40 -1.55
C PHE A 87 -6.12 -9.08 -0.20
N GLU A 88 -5.44 -10.21 -0.20
CA GLU A 88 -5.25 -11.08 0.96
C GLU A 88 -3.80 -11.57 1.00
N ASP A 89 -3.16 -11.52 2.17
CA ASP A 89 -1.77 -11.96 2.38
C ASP A 89 -0.78 -11.39 1.34
N ASN A 90 -0.91 -10.09 1.03
CA ASN A 90 -0.14 -9.37 0.01
C ASN A 90 -0.30 -9.88 -1.43
N ILE A 91 -1.29 -10.72 -1.70
CA ILE A 91 -1.63 -11.18 -3.05
C ILE A 91 -2.85 -10.41 -3.53
N LEU A 92 -2.66 -9.66 -4.63
CA LEU A 92 -3.75 -9.04 -5.36
C LEU A 92 -4.28 -10.00 -6.41
N THR A 93 -5.58 -10.26 -6.37
CA THR A 93 -6.34 -10.93 -7.42
C THR A 93 -7.32 -9.95 -8.03
N VAL A 94 -7.28 -9.74 -9.35
CA VAL A 94 -8.23 -8.88 -10.09
C VAL A 94 -8.85 -9.69 -11.21
N ASP A 95 -10.18 -9.78 -11.24
CA ASP A 95 -10.93 -10.38 -12.35
C ASP A 95 -10.96 -9.40 -13.53
N LEU A 96 -10.22 -9.73 -14.59
CA LEU A 96 -10.13 -8.93 -15.82
C LEU A 96 -11.26 -9.25 -16.80
N HIS A 97 -12.21 -10.09 -16.39
CA HIS A 97 -13.31 -10.66 -17.18
C HIS A 97 -12.82 -11.56 -18.32
N PHE A 98 -13.78 -12.23 -18.96
CA PHE A 98 -13.55 -13.10 -20.12
C PHE A 98 -12.56 -14.25 -19.85
N GLY A 99 -12.51 -14.73 -18.61
CA GLY A 99 -11.63 -15.82 -18.18
C GLY A 99 -10.17 -15.41 -17.95
N ASN A 100 -9.90 -14.11 -17.77
CA ASN A 100 -8.56 -13.60 -17.48
C ASN A 100 -8.54 -13.01 -16.06
N GLU A 101 -7.44 -13.25 -15.34
CA GLU A 101 -7.22 -12.71 -14.01
C GLU A 101 -5.79 -12.19 -13.90
N LEU A 102 -5.60 -11.09 -13.16
CA LEU A 102 -4.29 -10.70 -12.64
C LEU A 102 -4.17 -11.28 -11.24
N ILE A 103 -3.18 -12.13 -11.01
CA ILE A 103 -2.85 -12.66 -9.69
C ILE A 103 -1.37 -12.38 -9.45
N THR A 104 -1.06 -11.55 -8.47
CA THR A 104 0.32 -11.16 -8.20
C THR A 104 0.55 -10.82 -6.74
N PRO A 105 1.70 -11.21 -6.17
CA PRO A 105 2.21 -10.57 -4.97
C PRO A 105 2.40 -9.06 -5.22
N VAL A 106 2.13 -8.28 -4.18
CA VAL A 106 2.34 -6.84 -4.15
C VAL A 106 3.26 -6.51 -2.99
N THR A 107 4.36 -5.83 -3.30
CA THR A 107 5.27 -5.26 -2.30
C THR A 107 5.01 -3.78 -2.22
N PHE A 108 4.72 -3.29 -1.01
CA PHE A 108 4.55 -1.86 -0.78
C PHE A 108 5.88 -1.23 -0.38
N GLU A 109 6.26 -0.20 -1.12
CA GLU A 109 7.48 0.57 -0.91
C GLU A 109 7.13 2.04 -0.61
N CYS A 110 8.14 2.83 -0.28
CA CYS A 110 7.99 4.27 -0.01
C CYS A 110 6.85 4.59 0.99
N ASP A 111 6.85 3.92 2.15
CA ASP A 111 5.83 4.08 3.21
C ASP A 111 4.37 3.83 2.70
N GLY A 112 4.22 2.88 1.77
CA GLY A 112 2.93 2.57 1.13
C GLY A 112 2.54 3.52 0.00
N GLY A 113 3.45 4.44 -0.39
CA GLY A 113 3.28 5.35 -1.51
C GLY A 113 3.56 4.73 -2.88
N GLU A 114 4.17 3.55 -2.91
CA GLU A 114 4.41 2.74 -4.11
C GLU A 114 3.93 1.30 -3.86
N ALA A 115 3.28 0.70 -4.86
CA ALA A 115 2.90 -0.70 -4.87
C ALA A 115 3.55 -1.38 -6.08
N TYR A 116 4.55 -2.21 -5.84
CA TYR A 116 5.25 -2.99 -6.86
C TYR A 116 4.57 -4.34 -7.06
N PHE A 117 4.20 -4.63 -8.30
CA PHE A 117 3.51 -5.85 -8.72
C PHE A 117 4.57 -6.81 -9.27
N GLU A 118 4.87 -7.90 -8.55
CA GLU A 118 5.94 -8.84 -8.95
C GLU A 118 5.70 -9.48 -10.32
N MET A 119 4.44 -9.69 -10.71
CA MET A 119 4.06 -10.14 -12.05
C MET A 119 2.88 -9.28 -12.50
N PRO A 120 3.03 -8.39 -13.48
CA PRO A 120 4.03 -8.39 -14.55
C PRO A 120 5.23 -7.44 -14.38
N GLU A 121 5.72 -7.18 -13.16
CA GLU A 121 6.88 -6.32 -12.88
C GLU A 121 6.64 -4.83 -13.21
N TYR A 122 5.67 -4.21 -12.54
CA TYR A 122 5.45 -2.76 -12.64
C TYR A 122 5.00 -2.16 -11.31
N SER A 123 5.21 -0.86 -11.16
CA SER A 123 4.78 -0.11 -9.98
C SER A 123 3.54 0.73 -10.25
N LEU A 124 2.72 0.85 -9.21
CA LEU A 124 1.70 1.86 -9.08
C LEU A 124 2.12 2.86 -8.01
N TYR A 125 1.85 4.14 -8.23
CA TYR A 125 2.19 5.21 -7.29
C TYR A 125 0.92 5.82 -6.73
N ARG A 126 0.83 5.90 -5.41
CA ARG A 126 -0.35 6.43 -4.73
C ARG A 126 -0.56 7.90 -5.12
N LEU A 127 -1.80 8.28 -5.42
CA LEU A 127 -2.13 9.66 -5.80
C LEU A 127 -1.67 10.63 -4.70
N ASN A 128 -0.93 11.67 -5.08
CA ASN A 128 -0.28 12.64 -4.19
C ASN A 128 0.85 12.09 -3.30
N SER A 129 1.42 10.91 -3.61
CA SER A 129 2.67 10.48 -2.97
C SER A 129 3.86 11.24 -3.55
N ASN A 130 4.96 11.32 -2.79
CA ASN A 130 6.22 11.91 -3.24
C ASN A 130 7.22 10.81 -3.64
N CYS A 131 6.73 9.68 -4.12
CA CYS A 131 7.50 8.46 -4.35
C CYS A 131 7.95 8.26 -5.81
N GLN A 132 7.82 9.32 -6.62
CA GLN A 132 8.19 9.36 -8.04
C GLN A 132 9.41 10.25 -8.26
#